data_AF-A0A644ZKM6-F1
#
_entry.id   AF-A0A644ZKM6-F1
#
_cell.length_a   1.000
_cell.length_b   1.000
_cell.length_c   1.000
_cell.angle_alpha   90.00
_cell.angle_beta   90.00
_cell.angle_gamma   90.00
#
_symmetry.space_group_name_H-M   'P 1'
#
loop_
_entity.id
_entity.type
_entity.pdbx_description
1 polymer ?
#
loop_
_entity_poly.entity_id
_entity_poly.type
_entity_poly.pdbx_seq_one_letter_code
_entity_poly.pdbx_strand_id
1 'polypeptide(L)'
;MRIETVLIRVLAELERAEKLHPDWPRNPIHAGAVVVEEAGELIQATLNAAEKKASRHLMMTEAVHTAAMALRFLKNFDDEER
;
A
#
# COMPACT_ATOMS: atom_id res chain seq x y z
N MET A 1 2.78 14.74 -10.99
CA MET A 1 4.07 14.16 -10.58
C MET A 1 4.64 13.39 -11.76
N ARG A 2 5.96 13.37 -11.94
CA ARG A 2 6.58 12.45 -12.90
C ARG A 2 6.61 11.04 -12.32
N ILE A 3 6.65 10.03 -13.18
CA ILE A 3 6.58 8.62 -12.76
C ILE A 3 7.75 8.24 -11.84
N GLU A 4 8.93 8.80 -12.05
CA GLU A 4 10.12 8.57 -11.23
C GLU A 4 9.87 9.02 -9.78
N THR A 5 9.18 10.15 -9.58
CA THR A 5 8.82 10.63 -8.25
C THR A 5 7.78 9.74 -7.58
N VAL A 6 6.86 9.16 -8.34
CA VAL A 6 5.88 8.18 -7.81
C VAL A 6 6.63 6.94 -7.33
N LEU A 7 7.50 6.38 -8.17
CA LEU A 7 8.27 5.17 -7.85
C LEU A 7 9.16 5.36 -6.62
N ILE A 8 9.87 6.50 -6.51
CA ILE A 8 10.69 6.80 -5.33
C ILE A 8 9.86 6.79 -4.05
N ARG A 9 8.66 7.39 -4.07
CA ARG A 9 7.78 7.41 -2.89
C ARG A 9 7.30 6.01 -2.51
N VAL A 10 6.90 5.22 -3.49
CA VAL A 10 6.44 3.84 -3.26
C VAL A 10 7.56 2.95 -2.72
N LEU A 11 8.78 3.07 -3.26
CA LEU A 11 9.93 2.28 -2.78
C LEU A 11 10.37 2.72 -1.37
N ALA A 12 10.37 4.01 -1.08
CA ALA A 12 10.66 4.52 0.26
C ALA A 12 9.64 4.04 1.29
N GLU A 13 8.36 3.99 0.89
CA GLU A 13 7.29 3.47 1.73
C GLU A 13 7.41 1.95 1.95
N LEU A 14 7.71 1.19 0.89
CA LEU A 14 7.96 -0.25 1.00
C LEU A 14 9.07 -0.52 2.02
N GLU A 15 10.20 0.19 1.93
CA GLU A 15 11.31 0.06 2.88
C GLU A 15 10.88 0.43 4.31
N ARG A 16 10.09 1.49 4.48
CA ARG A 16 9.56 1.91 5.78
C ARG A 16 8.65 0.82 6.38
N ALA A 17 7.73 0.28 5.60
CA ALA A 17 6.78 -0.73 6.05
C ALA A 17 7.48 -2.05 6.41
N GLU A 18 8.53 -2.44 5.68
CA GLU A 18 9.36 -3.60 6.03
C GLU A 18 10.12 -3.40 7.34
N LYS A 19 10.58 -2.18 7.63
CA LYS A 19 11.23 -1.86 8.90
C LYS A 19 10.26 -1.87 10.08
N LEU A 20 9.03 -1.36 9.90
CA LEU A 20 8.03 -1.29 10.95
C LEU A 20 7.35 -2.64 11.22
N HIS A 21 7.12 -3.42 10.17
CA HIS A 21 6.42 -4.70 10.21
C HIS A 21 7.30 -5.75 9.53
N PRO A 22 8.37 -6.26 10.17
CA PRO A 22 9.33 -7.15 9.53
C PRO A 22 8.73 -8.50 9.14
N ASP A 23 7.78 -9.02 9.92
CA ASP A 23 7.13 -10.29 9.68
C ASP A 23 6.03 -10.15 8.61
N TRP A 24 6.22 -10.80 7.47
CA TRP A 24 5.19 -10.87 6.43
C TRP A 24 4.31 -12.12 6.61
N PRO A 25 2.98 -12.02 6.45
CA PRO A 25 2.11 -13.18 6.58
C PRO A 25 2.42 -14.26 5.53
N ARG A 26 2.58 -15.51 5.97
CA ARG A 26 2.73 -16.66 5.06
C ARG A 26 1.42 -17.16 4.48
N ASN A 27 0.31 -16.94 5.19
CA ASN A 27 -1.01 -17.29 4.68
C ASN A 27 -1.38 -16.27 3.59
N PRO A 28 -1.66 -16.70 2.34
CA PRO A 28 -1.94 -15.79 1.23
C PRO A 28 -3.19 -14.93 1.44
N ILE A 29 -4.18 -15.42 2.20
CA ILE A 29 -5.38 -14.63 2.55
C ILE A 29 -4.99 -13.47 3.47
N HIS A 30 -4.15 -13.72 4.48
CA HIS A 30 -3.68 -12.67 5.38
C HIS A 30 -2.76 -11.69 4.67
N ALA A 31 -1.87 -12.16 3.80
CA ALA A 31 -1.01 -11.29 3.00
C ALA A 31 -1.84 -10.40 2.05
N GLY A 32 -2.85 -10.96 1.39
CA GLY A 32 -3.79 -10.20 0.56
C GLY A 32 -4.61 -9.20 1.37
N ALA A 33 -5.01 -9.55 2.61
CA ALA A 33 -5.74 -8.67 3.49
C ALA A 33 -4.96 -7.39 3.84
N VAL A 34 -3.64 -7.47 4.02
CA VAL A 34 -2.78 -6.28 4.23
C VAL A 34 -2.87 -5.31 3.06
N VAL A 35 -2.92 -5.81 1.82
CA VAL A 35 -3.09 -4.94 0.63
C VAL A 35 -4.49 -4.31 0.63
N VAL A 36 -5.51 -5.09 0.99
CA VAL A 36 -6.91 -4.61 1.03
C VAL A 36 -7.12 -3.57 2.11
N GLU A 37 -6.43 -3.68 3.25
CA GLU A 37 -6.48 -2.69 4.33
C GLU A 37 -6.12 -1.28 3.80
N GLU A 38 -4.95 -1.15 3.16
CA GLU A 38 -4.50 0.13 2.57
C GLU A 38 -5.44 0.63 1.46
N ALA A 39 -5.95 -0.29 0.61
CA ALA A 39 -6.89 0.06 -0.43
C ALA A 39 -8.22 0.58 0.16
N GLY A 40 -8.65 0.03 1.30
CA GLY A 40 -9.79 0.51 2.07
C GLY A 40 -9.56 1.91 2.62
N GLU A 41 -8.38 2.18 3.18
CA GLU A 41 -7.99 3.51 3.65
C GLU A 41 -7.96 4.53 2.51
N LEU A 42 -7.47 4.15 1.33
CA LEU A 42 -7.53 4.98 0.13
C LEU A 42 -8.98 5.34 -0.24
N ILE A 43 -9.89 4.36 -0.27
CA ILE A 43 -11.31 4.64 -0.53
C ILE A 43 -11.87 5.59 0.53
N GLN A 44 -11.57 5.36 1.81
CA GLN A 44 -12.02 6.25 2.89
C GLN A 44 -11.48 7.67 2.74
N ALA A 45 -10.21 7.83 2.36
CA ALA A 45 -9.57 9.12 2.12
C ALA A 45 -10.19 9.84 0.91
N THR A 46 -10.50 9.11 -0.17
CA THR A 46 -11.17 9.68 -1.36
C THR A 46 -12.58 10.15 -1.03
N LEU A 47 -13.36 9.36 -0.29
CA LEU A 47 -14.69 9.74 0.19
C LEU A 47 -14.64 10.98 1.09
N ASN A 48 -13.70 11.04 2.03
CA ASN A 48 -13.55 12.20 2.91
C ASN A 48 -13.16 13.47 2.14
N ALA A 49 -12.31 13.35 1.11
CA ALA A 49 -11.95 14.49 0.26
C ALA A 49 -13.13 14.98 -0.58
N ALA A 50 -13.93 14.07 -1.13
CA ALA A 50 -15.11 14.41 -1.94
C ALA A 50 -16.25 15.01 -1.11
N GLU A 51 -16.60 14.37 0.00
CA GLU A 51 -17.84 14.69 0.75
C GLU A 51 -17.59 15.64 1.92
N LYS A 52 -16.40 15.60 2.53
CA LYS A 52 -16.09 16.34 3.77
C LYS A 52 -15.10 17.49 3.56
N LYS A 53 -14.73 17.80 2.32
CA LYS A 53 -13.69 18.80 1.96
C LYS A 53 -12.36 18.58 2.70
N ALA A 54 -12.04 17.32 3.04
CA ALA A 54 -10.78 16.97 3.69
C ALA A 54 -9.60 17.15 2.72
N SER A 55 -8.39 17.22 3.29
CA SER A 55 -7.16 17.37 2.49
C SER A 55 -6.96 16.20 1.52
N ARG A 56 -6.64 16.52 0.26
CA ARG A 56 -6.28 15.53 -0.77
C ARG A 56 -4.91 14.89 -0.53
N HIS A 57 -4.13 15.39 0.44
CA HIS A 57 -2.85 14.81 0.80
C HIS A 57 -2.99 13.36 1.27
N LEU A 58 -4.02 13.07 2.05
CA LEU A 58 -4.27 11.72 2.57
C LEU A 58 -4.55 10.72 1.45
N MET A 59 -5.29 11.13 0.41
CA MET A 59 -5.51 10.28 -0.77
C MET A 59 -4.20 9.87 -1.44
N MET A 60 -3.23 10.79 -1.52
CA MET A 60 -1.93 10.50 -2.10
C MET A 60 -1.11 9.56 -1.19
N THR A 61 -1.16 9.77 0.12
CA THR A 61 -0.50 8.91 1.11
C THR A 61 -1.02 7.48 1.02
N GLU A 62 -2.34 7.28 1.08
CA GLU A 62 -2.90 5.91 1.04
C GLU A 62 -2.73 5.24 -0.32
N ALA A 63 -2.69 6.01 -1.42
CA ALA A 63 -2.33 5.45 -2.72
C ALA A 63 -0.88 4.95 -2.76
N VAL A 64 0.05 5.64 -2.09
CA VAL A 64 1.45 5.22 -1.96
C VAL A 64 1.55 3.98 -1.07
N HIS A 65 0.86 3.94 0.07
CA HIS A 65 0.81 2.77 0.94
C HIS A 65 0.23 1.54 0.22
N THR A 66 -0.91 1.70 -0.46
CA THR A 66 -1.55 0.64 -1.25
C THR A 66 -0.60 0.07 -2.29
N ALA A 67 0.07 0.93 -3.05
CA ALA A 67 1.05 0.51 -4.06
C ALA A 67 2.24 -0.21 -3.41
N ALA A 68 2.75 0.29 -2.28
CA ALA A 68 3.84 -0.34 -1.56
C ALA A 68 3.45 -1.74 -1.04
N MET A 69 2.24 -1.91 -0.51
CA MET A 69 1.77 -3.21 -0.02
C MET A 69 1.54 -4.21 -1.16
N ALA A 70 1.05 -3.76 -2.32
CA ALA A 70 0.97 -4.60 -3.51
C ALA A 70 2.36 -5.08 -3.96
N LEU A 71 3.37 -4.19 -3.98
CA LEU A 71 4.75 -4.59 -4.30
C LEU A 71 5.33 -5.52 -3.23
N ARG A 72 5.03 -5.30 -1.95
CA ARG A 72 5.46 -6.16 -0.86
C ARG A 72 4.86 -7.56 -0.97
N PHE A 73 3.58 -7.64 -1.31
CA PHE A 73 2.90 -8.90 -1.60
C PHE A 73 3.63 -9.65 -2.72
N LEU A 74 3.89 -8.99 -3.85
CA LEU A 74 4.60 -9.59 -4.98
C LEU A 74 6.03 -10.02 -4.61
N LYS A 75 6.76 -9.20 -3.84
CA LYS A 75 8.12 -9.52 -3.38
C LYS A 75 8.18 -10.77 -2.50
N ASN A 76 7.11 -11.06 -1.78
CA ASN A 76 7.00 -12.23 -0.89
C ASN A 76 6.10 -13.33 -1.50
N PHE A 77 5.76 -13.22 -2.79
CA PHE A 77 5.00 -14.24 -3.49
C PHE A 77 5.92 -15.43 -3.78
N ASP A 78 5.53 -16.61 -3.31
CA ASP A 78 6.22 -17.86 -3.62
C ASP A 78 5.55 -18.48 -4.84
N ASP A 79 6.27 -18.52 -5.96
CA ASP A 79 5.81 -19.02 -7.27
C ASP A 79 5.88 -20.56 -7.35
N GLU A 80 6.31 -21.25 -6.30
CA GLU A 80 6.31 -22.72 -6.26
C GLU A 80 4.87 -23.27 -6.11
N GLU A 81 4.16 -23.33 -7.25
CA GLU A 81 2.96 -24.15 -7.42
C GLU A 81 3.21 -25.56 -6.88
N ARG A 82 2.47 -25.97 -5.84
CA ARG A 82 2.28 -27.38 -5.46
C ARG A 82 0.86 -27.80 -5.72
#